data_AF-A0A7J6TU30-F1
#
_entry.id   AF-A0A7J6TU30-F1
#
_cell.length_a   1.000
_cell.length_b   1.000
_cell.length_c   1.000
_cell.angle_alpha   90.00
_cell.angle_beta   90.00
_cell.angle_gamma   90.00
#
_symmetry.space_group_name_H-M   'P 1'
#
loop_
_entity.id
_entity.type
_entity.pdbx_description
1 polymer ?
#
loop_
_entity_poly.entity_id
_entity_poly.type
_entity_poly.pdbx_seq_one_letter_code
_entity_poly.pdbx_strand_id
1 'polypeptide(L)'
;GTMIQIIEGYPYVNHTVPQKFVIEDYPSFPHRGMLIDTGRHYLPMEILYKNLQLMSFNKMNVLHWHLTDDIAFSLDLTRDRRYSRLQEGNPYPYTYSKREIIKFVKFANLLGIKVIPEIDVPAHTQSWIRGYPELQGHALYWMDPTSSYTKEFVKGVVSEIADIFYGDRRRRETYNGERVIHLGGDETWDAWDTPYLRNWTRDHGCYHNKTDLVDYWLTEVVADIAESTGMTSSLRLSVDYDFGLGSKITLWNDFLNDSAKALWPVDTWQVWLYNPAETVELAESGRLPKGSSVLFSQAFYLDALQM
;
A
#
# COMPACT_ATOMS: atom_id res chain seq x y z
N GLY A 1 -26.78 5.02 -0.24
CA GLY A 1 -27.08 4.69 1.16
C GLY A 1 -28.21 5.53 1.74
N THR A 2 -28.05 6.86 1.81
CA THR A 2 -28.93 7.76 2.59
C THR A 2 -30.43 7.60 2.32
N MET A 3 -30.84 7.51 1.04
CA MET A 3 -32.26 7.30 0.70
C MET A 3 -32.85 6.00 1.26
N ILE A 4 -32.07 4.91 1.29
CA ILE A 4 -32.53 3.62 1.83
C ILE A 4 -32.69 3.70 3.35
N GLN A 5 -31.86 4.50 4.03
CA GLN A 5 -31.90 4.68 5.48
C GLN A 5 -33.08 5.55 5.95
N ILE A 6 -33.72 6.30 5.05
CA ILE A 6 -34.88 7.15 5.35
C ILE A 6 -36.20 6.37 5.22
N ILE A 7 -36.18 5.21 4.57
CA ILE A 7 -37.38 4.37 4.42
C ILE A 7 -37.75 3.83 5.80
N GLU A 8 -38.97 4.14 6.23
CA GLU A 8 -39.55 3.62 7.46
C GLU A 8 -40.41 2.39 7.14
N GLY A 9 -40.35 1.37 8.00
CA GLY A 9 -41.20 0.18 7.91
C GLY A 9 -40.59 -1.05 8.57
N TYR A 10 -41.44 -1.86 9.20
CA TYR A 10 -41.09 -3.21 9.66
C TYR A 10 -41.37 -4.23 8.55
N PRO A 11 -40.77 -5.43 8.59
CA PRO A 11 -41.23 -6.54 7.76
C PRO A 11 -42.75 -6.68 7.89
N TYR A 12 -43.46 -6.79 6.76
CA TYR A 12 -44.93 -6.94 6.67
C TYR A 12 -45.78 -5.68 6.90
N VAL A 13 -45.19 -4.49 6.95
CA VAL A 13 -45.90 -3.20 6.95
C VAL A 13 -45.56 -2.44 5.66
N ASN A 14 -46.48 -1.60 5.17
CA ASN A 14 -46.20 -0.70 4.03
C ASN A 14 -44.97 0.16 4.31
N HIS A 15 -44.03 0.21 3.35
CA HIS A 15 -42.88 1.10 3.40
C HIS A 15 -43.32 2.56 3.19
N THR A 16 -42.88 3.46 4.07
CA THR A 16 -43.17 4.89 3.97
C THR A 16 -41.89 5.71 3.86
N VAL A 17 -41.97 6.85 3.18
CA VAL A 17 -40.92 7.85 3.09
C VAL A 17 -41.54 9.20 3.48
N PRO A 18 -40.87 10.03 4.30
CA PRO A 18 -41.36 11.36 4.63
C PRO A 18 -41.65 12.18 3.36
N GLN A 19 -42.82 12.81 3.28
CA GLN A 19 -43.27 13.48 2.05
C GLN A 19 -42.46 14.76 1.72
N LYS A 20 -41.78 15.36 2.69
CA LYS A 20 -41.00 16.59 2.50
C LYS A 20 -39.73 16.56 3.35
N PHE A 21 -38.58 16.51 2.70
CA PHE A 21 -37.27 16.69 3.33
C PHE A 21 -36.28 17.24 2.30
N VAL A 22 -35.22 17.87 2.80
CA VAL A 22 -34.06 18.33 2.02
C VAL A 22 -32.82 17.85 2.75
N ILE A 23 -31.90 17.20 2.03
CA ILE A 23 -30.62 16.74 2.56
C ILE A 23 -29.52 17.27 1.65
N GLU A 24 -28.58 17.99 2.25
CA GLU A 24 -27.32 18.39 1.64
C GLU A 24 -26.21 17.62 2.37
N ASP A 25 -25.47 16.78 1.65
CA ASP A 25 -24.50 15.83 2.23
C ASP A 25 -23.21 15.84 1.39
N TYR A 26 -22.06 15.93 2.06
CA TYR A 26 -20.73 15.86 1.46
C TYR A 26 -19.72 15.36 2.50
N PRO A 27 -18.66 14.63 2.08
CA PRO A 27 -17.68 14.14 3.04
C PRO A 27 -16.74 15.25 3.51
N SER A 28 -16.46 15.33 4.81
CA SER A 28 -15.43 16.23 5.36
C SER A 28 -14.02 15.88 4.86
N PHE A 29 -13.76 14.59 4.61
CA PHE A 29 -12.48 14.09 4.12
C PHE A 29 -12.66 13.22 2.86
N PRO A 30 -11.87 13.46 1.80
CA PRO A 30 -12.00 12.73 0.54
C PRO A 30 -11.51 11.28 0.63
N HIS A 31 -10.56 10.98 1.52
CA HIS A 31 -10.05 9.63 1.77
C HIS A 31 -10.73 9.03 3.00
N ARG A 32 -11.49 7.94 2.84
CA ARG A 32 -12.16 7.20 3.93
C ARG A 32 -11.86 5.72 3.76
N GLY A 33 -10.76 5.30 4.38
CA GLY A 33 -10.09 4.02 4.15
C GLY A 33 -10.48 2.94 5.16
N MET A 34 -10.51 1.69 4.69
CA MET A 34 -10.52 0.48 5.53
C MET A 34 -9.35 -0.40 5.11
N LEU A 35 -8.56 -0.90 6.06
CA LEU A 35 -7.51 -1.87 5.81
C LEU A 35 -8.04 -3.29 5.97
N ILE A 36 -7.73 -4.17 5.01
CA ILE A 36 -7.92 -5.62 5.15
C ILE A 36 -6.57 -6.31 5.00
N ASP A 37 -6.25 -7.16 5.97
CA ASP A 37 -5.06 -7.99 5.99
C ASP A 37 -5.34 -9.38 5.43
N THR A 38 -4.63 -9.72 4.36
CA THR A 38 -4.61 -11.07 3.79
C THR A 38 -3.22 -11.70 3.77
N GLY A 39 -2.23 -11.02 4.34
CA GLY A 39 -0.86 -11.50 4.52
C GLY A 39 -0.75 -12.46 5.71
N ARG A 40 -1.49 -12.21 6.80
CA ARG A 40 -1.51 -13.11 7.98
C ARG A 40 -2.54 -14.24 7.89
N HIS A 41 -3.72 -13.96 7.32
CA HIS A 41 -4.76 -14.97 7.09
C HIS A 41 -5.36 -14.85 5.70
N TYR A 42 -5.51 -15.96 4.98
CA TYR A 42 -6.25 -15.96 3.72
C TYR A 42 -7.73 -15.66 3.96
N LEU A 43 -8.30 -14.72 3.21
CA LEU A 43 -9.72 -14.42 3.22
C LEU A 43 -10.36 -14.79 1.88
N PRO A 44 -11.39 -15.65 1.85
CA PRO A 44 -12.07 -15.98 0.60
C PRO A 44 -12.60 -14.74 -0.11
N MET A 45 -12.56 -14.72 -1.45
CA MET A 45 -13.05 -13.60 -2.27
C MET A 45 -14.48 -13.17 -1.89
N GLU A 46 -15.36 -14.10 -1.50
CA GLU A 46 -16.71 -13.80 -1.03
C GLU A 46 -16.72 -12.83 0.17
N ILE A 47 -15.79 -13.01 1.13
CA ILE A 47 -15.65 -12.13 2.29
C ILE A 47 -15.17 -10.74 1.86
N LEU A 48 -14.24 -10.67 0.92
CA LEU A 48 -13.77 -9.40 0.38
C LEU A 48 -14.90 -8.65 -0.35
N TYR A 49 -15.70 -9.36 -1.15
CA TYR A 49 -16.88 -8.78 -1.82
C TYR A 49 -17.92 -8.25 -0.81
N LYS A 50 -18.20 -9.00 0.26
CA LYS A 50 -19.10 -8.55 1.34
C LYS A 50 -18.56 -7.28 2.02
N ASN A 51 -17.26 -7.21 2.26
CA ASN A 51 -16.63 -6.02 2.83
C ASN A 51 -16.80 -4.79 1.93
N LEU A 52 -16.62 -4.91 0.61
CA LEU A 52 -16.89 -3.79 -0.31
C LEU A 52 -18.35 -3.32 -0.25
N GLN A 53 -19.30 -4.24 -0.13
CA GLN A 53 -20.72 -3.87 0.04
C GLN A 53 -20.94 -3.12 1.35
N LEU A 54 -20.39 -3.60 2.47
CA LEU A 54 -20.49 -2.93 3.77
C LEU A 54 -19.84 -1.54 3.77
N MET A 55 -18.66 -1.42 3.16
CA MET A 55 -18.00 -0.13 2.94
C MET A 55 -18.90 0.84 2.18
N SER A 56 -19.57 0.37 1.12
CA SER A 56 -20.49 1.21 0.34
C SER A 56 -21.70 1.71 1.15
N PHE A 57 -22.21 0.90 2.09
CA PHE A 57 -23.28 1.32 3.00
C PHE A 57 -22.81 2.37 4.01
N ASN A 58 -21.54 2.31 4.42
CA ASN A 58 -20.91 3.26 5.33
C ASN A 58 -20.24 4.46 4.62
N LYS A 59 -20.47 4.61 3.30
CA LYS A 59 -19.86 5.66 2.47
C LYS A 59 -18.32 5.68 2.51
N MET A 60 -17.66 4.57 2.85
CA MET A 60 -16.20 4.44 2.71
C MET A 60 -15.84 4.28 1.24
N ASN A 61 -14.68 4.78 0.82
CA ASN A 61 -14.32 4.86 -0.60
C ASN A 61 -12.90 4.41 -0.92
N VAL A 62 -12.14 3.92 0.06
CA VAL A 62 -10.81 3.35 -0.15
C VAL A 62 -10.72 2.02 0.59
N LEU A 63 -10.40 0.96 -0.14
CA LEU A 63 -9.96 -0.31 0.44
C LEU A 63 -8.43 -0.34 0.35
N HIS A 64 -7.77 -0.25 1.49
CA HIS A 64 -6.36 -0.54 1.64
C HIS A 64 -6.22 -2.05 1.80
N TRP A 65 -5.67 -2.74 0.81
CA TRP A 65 -5.56 -4.19 0.82
C TRP A 65 -4.11 -4.60 1.09
N HIS A 66 -3.82 -5.00 2.32
CA HIS A 66 -2.55 -5.58 2.73
C HIS A 66 -2.46 -7.03 2.22
N LEU A 67 -1.74 -7.22 1.11
CA LEU A 67 -1.81 -8.44 0.30
C LEU A 67 -0.90 -9.55 0.80
N THR A 68 0.25 -9.19 1.34
CA THR A 68 1.34 -10.11 1.67
C THR A 68 2.04 -9.66 2.92
N ASP A 69 2.53 -10.62 3.69
CA ASP A 69 3.27 -10.37 4.93
C ASP A 69 4.26 -11.53 5.18
N ASP A 70 4.96 -11.53 6.31
CA ASP A 70 5.83 -12.61 6.79
C ASP A 70 5.19 -14.00 6.74
N ILE A 71 3.88 -14.09 6.95
CA ILE A 71 3.18 -15.37 7.03
C ILE A 71 2.92 -15.96 5.64
N ALA A 72 2.35 -15.19 4.70
CA ALA A 72 1.93 -15.71 3.42
C ALA A 72 2.02 -14.69 2.26
N PHE A 73 2.30 -15.23 1.07
CA PHE A 73 2.13 -14.55 -0.22
C PHE A 73 0.99 -15.22 -0.99
N SER A 74 -0.23 -14.68 -0.91
CA SER A 74 -1.43 -15.35 -1.45
C SER A 74 -1.74 -15.00 -2.91
N LEU A 75 -0.95 -14.18 -3.58
CA LEU A 75 -1.18 -13.80 -4.99
C LEU A 75 -0.65 -14.87 -5.95
N ASP A 76 -1.40 -15.23 -6.98
CA ASP A 76 -0.93 -16.14 -8.03
C ASP A 76 -0.17 -15.41 -9.15
N LEU A 77 1.15 -15.34 -8.96
CA LEU A 77 2.11 -14.87 -9.97
C LEU A 77 2.89 -16.03 -10.63
N THR A 78 2.50 -17.28 -10.39
CA THR A 78 3.28 -18.48 -10.73
C THR A 78 3.47 -18.70 -12.24
N ARG A 79 2.66 -18.04 -13.07
CA ARG A 79 2.79 -18.07 -14.54
C ARG A 79 4.12 -17.46 -15.00
N ASP A 80 4.65 -16.50 -14.26
CA ASP A 80 6.02 -16.03 -14.47
C ASP A 80 6.96 -16.92 -13.66
N ARG A 81 7.86 -17.64 -14.35
CA ARG A 81 8.79 -18.56 -13.70
C ARG A 81 9.72 -17.85 -12.72
N ARG A 82 9.96 -16.54 -12.90
CA ARG A 82 10.73 -15.70 -11.97
C ARG A 82 10.11 -15.62 -10.58
N TYR A 83 8.79 -15.83 -10.46
CA TYR A 83 8.02 -15.67 -9.22
C TYR A 83 7.35 -16.97 -8.76
N SER A 84 7.67 -18.10 -9.40
CA SER A 84 7.06 -19.42 -9.16
C SER A 84 7.16 -19.94 -7.71
N ARG A 85 8.18 -19.55 -6.94
CA ARG A 85 8.37 -19.95 -5.54
C ARG A 85 7.82 -18.97 -4.49
N LEU A 86 7.10 -17.91 -4.87
CA LEU A 86 6.61 -16.92 -3.89
C LEU A 86 5.63 -17.52 -2.87
N GLN A 87 4.97 -18.63 -3.20
CA GLN A 87 4.02 -19.32 -2.33
C GLN A 87 4.65 -20.44 -1.49
N GLU A 88 5.97 -20.61 -1.57
CA GLU A 88 6.67 -21.70 -0.89
C GLU A 88 6.60 -21.53 0.64
N GLY A 89 6.07 -22.55 1.32
CA GLY A 89 5.87 -22.49 2.77
C GLY A 89 4.68 -21.63 3.21
N ASN A 90 3.75 -21.28 2.32
CA ASN A 90 2.47 -20.70 2.72
C ASN A 90 1.70 -21.68 3.63
N PRO A 91 1.11 -21.21 4.74
CA PRO A 91 0.31 -22.07 5.62
C PRO A 91 -1.03 -22.50 5.01
N TYR A 92 -1.52 -21.76 4.01
CA TYR A 92 -2.79 -22.02 3.34
C TYR A 92 -2.58 -22.34 1.86
N PRO A 93 -3.30 -23.32 1.29
CA PRO A 93 -3.17 -23.71 -0.13
C PRO A 93 -3.98 -22.81 -1.08
N TYR A 94 -4.52 -21.69 -0.58
CA TYR A 94 -5.42 -20.82 -1.33
C TYR A 94 -4.68 -19.61 -1.89
N THR A 95 -5.09 -19.17 -3.07
CA THR A 95 -4.46 -18.05 -3.77
C THR A 95 -5.51 -17.18 -4.45
N TYR A 96 -5.19 -15.91 -4.64
CA TYR A 96 -5.94 -14.97 -5.45
C TYR A 96 -5.40 -14.99 -6.88
N SER A 97 -6.20 -15.47 -7.83
CA SER A 97 -5.83 -15.40 -9.23
C SER A 97 -5.91 -13.97 -9.75
N LYS A 98 -5.09 -13.64 -10.75
CA LYS A 98 -5.14 -12.33 -11.45
C LYS A 98 -6.56 -11.98 -11.91
N ARG A 99 -7.31 -12.97 -12.38
CA ARG A 99 -8.69 -12.78 -12.88
C ARG A 99 -9.65 -12.41 -11.75
N GLU A 100 -9.50 -12.99 -10.57
CA GLU A 100 -10.32 -12.66 -9.40
C GLU A 100 -10.07 -11.23 -8.95
N ILE A 101 -8.80 -10.83 -8.85
CA ILE A 101 -8.43 -9.47 -8.46
C ILE A 101 -8.95 -8.44 -9.46
N ILE A 102 -8.78 -8.67 -10.77
CA ILE A 102 -9.31 -7.78 -11.81
C ILE A 102 -10.84 -7.62 -11.69
N LYS A 103 -11.56 -8.72 -11.45
CA LYS A 103 -13.02 -8.67 -11.24
C LYS A 103 -13.38 -7.94 -9.95
N PHE A 104 -12.62 -8.14 -8.90
CA PHE A 104 -12.82 -7.51 -7.60
C PHE A 104 -12.62 -6.00 -7.67
N VAL A 105 -11.51 -5.53 -8.25
CA VAL A 105 -11.25 -4.10 -8.47
C VAL A 105 -12.34 -3.46 -9.33
N LYS A 106 -12.78 -4.14 -10.40
CA LYS A 106 -13.92 -3.67 -11.22
C LYS A 106 -15.19 -3.50 -10.39
N PHE A 107 -15.50 -4.45 -9.51
CA PHE A 107 -16.66 -4.36 -8.63
C PHE A 107 -16.53 -3.25 -7.59
N ALA A 108 -15.36 -3.08 -6.98
CA ALA A 108 -15.07 -1.97 -6.08
C ALA A 108 -15.30 -0.61 -6.77
N ASN A 109 -14.83 -0.46 -8.01
CA ASN A 109 -15.04 0.75 -8.80
C ASN A 109 -16.53 1.04 -9.07
N LEU A 110 -17.37 0.02 -9.29
CA LEU A 110 -18.82 0.18 -9.43
C LEU A 110 -19.49 0.72 -8.15
N LEU A 111 -18.88 0.44 -6.99
CA LEU A 111 -19.33 0.94 -5.69
C LEU A 111 -18.70 2.30 -5.32
N GLY A 112 -17.87 2.88 -6.20
CA GLY A 112 -17.12 4.10 -5.91
C GLY A 112 -15.99 3.89 -4.90
N ILE A 113 -15.48 2.66 -4.76
CA ILE A 113 -14.40 2.29 -3.85
C ILE A 113 -13.12 2.07 -4.65
N LYS A 114 -12.08 2.86 -4.36
CA LYS A 114 -10.72 2.65 -4.87
C LYS A 114 -10.06 1.52 -4.09
N VAL A 115 -9.39 0.60 -4.77
CA VAL A 115 -8.56 -0.42 -4.13
C VAL A 115 -7.09 -0.02 -4.26
N ILE A 116 -6.41 0.08 -3.12
CA ILE A 116 -4.98 0.37 -3.01
C ILE A 116 -4.30 -0.92 -2.54
N PRO A 117 -3.52 -1.59 -3.39
CA PRO A 117 -2.74 -2.73 -2.97
C PRO A 117 -1.55 -2.25 -2.14
N GLU A 118 -1.31 -2.97 -1.04
CA GLU A 118 -0.09 -2.85 -0.27
C GLU A 118 0.81 -4.06 -0.47
N ILE A 119 2.06 -3.76 -0.79
CA ILE A 119 3.16 -4.70 -0.93
C ILE A 119 4.26 -4.20 0.00
N ASP A 120 4.26 -4.69 1.22
CA ASP A 120 5.14 -4.22 2.27
C ASP A 120 6.58 -4.67 2.02
N VAL A 121 7.47 -3.71 1.77
CA VAL A 121 8.90 -3.93 1.53
C VAL A 121 9.68 -2.76 2.12
N PRO A 122 10.85 -3.00 2.72
CA PRO A 122 11.65 -4.23 2.72
C PRO A 122 11.39 -5.18 3.91
N ALA A 123 10.58 -4.73 4.88
CA ALA A 123 10.11 -5.50 6.03
C ALA A 123 9.05 -6.54 5.59
N HIS A 124 8.49 -7.31 6.53
CA HIS A 124 7.27 -8.11 6.31
C HIS A 124 7.30 -9.06 5.09
N THR A 125 8.49 -9.59 4.78
CA THR A 125 8.77 -10.35 3.54
C THR A 125 9.29 -11.75 3.78
N GLN A 126 9.16 -12.30 5.00
CA GLN A 126 9.60 -13.67 5.28
C GLN A 126 8.93 -14.72 4.37
N SER A 127 7.67 -14.52 3.98
CA SER A 127 7.00 -15.42 3.02
C SER A 127 7.68 -15.44 1.64
N TRP A 128 8.26 -14.31 1.21
CA TRP A 128 9.02 -14.20 -0.04
C TRP A 128 10.38 -14.88 0.09
N ILE A 129 11.06 -14.63 1.21
CA ILE A 129 12.40 -15.13 1.52
C ILE A 129 12.42 -16.66 1.64
N ARG A 130 11.33 -17.31 2.07
CA ARG A 130 11.21 -18.78 2.05
C ARG A 130 11.45 -19.39 0.68
N GLY A 131 10.87 -18.79 -0.36
CA GLY A 131 11.05 -19.22 -1.75
C GLY A 131 12.27 -18.62 -2.44
N TYR A 132 12.77 -17.48 -1.96
CA TYR A 132 13.94 -16.79 -2.52
C TYR A 132 14.86 -16.27 -1.40
N PRO A 133 15.65 -17.15 -0.75
CA PRO A 133 16.53 -16.76 0.34
C PRO A 133 17.54 -15.66 -0.04
N GLU A 134 17.87 -15.55 -1.33
CA GLU A 134 18.76 -14.54 -1.88
C GLU A 134 18.24 -13.10 -1.68
N LEU A 135 16.93 -12.91 -1.46
CA LEU A 135 16.33 -11.60 -1.20
C LEU A 135 16.81 -10.99 0.13
N GLN A 136 17.03 -11.83 1.14
CA GLN A 136 17.52 -11.40 2.45
C GLN A 136 19.00 -10.99 2.42
N GLY A 137 19.80 -11.60 1.53
CA GLY A 137 21.22 -11.28 1.35
C GLY A 137 21.98 -11.18 2.69
N HIS A 138 22.51 -9.99 2.96
CA HIS A 138 23.28 -9.68 4.17
C HIS A 138 22.47 -8.97 5.27
N ALA A 139 21.15 -8.86 5.13
CA ALA A 139 20.24 -8.31 6.12
C ALA A 139 19.74 -9.39 7.11
N LEU A 140 19.12 -8.96 8.21
CA LEU A 140 18.45 -9.80 9.19
C LEU A 140 16.94 -9.66 9.02
N TYR A 141 16.26 -10.75 8.67
CA TYR A 141 14.79 -10.84 8.55
C TYR A 141 14.13 -9.90 7.51
N TRP A 142 14.87 -8.94 6.95
CA TRP A 142 14.42 -8.03 5.90
C TRP A 142 15.12 -8.34 4.58
N MET A 143 14.65 -7.70 3.52
CA MET A 143 15.34 -7.66 2.25
C MET A 143 16.66 -6.87 2.31
N ASP A 144 17.69 -7.36 1.62
CA ASP A 144 18.98 -6.68 1.47
C ASP A 144 18.85 -5.49 0.51
N PRO A 145 19.03 -4.24 0.99
CA PRO A 145 18.84 -3.06 0.17
C PRO A 145 19.97 -2.90 -0.85
N THR A 146 21.13 -3.52 -0.62
CA THR A 146 22.35 -3.39 -1.45
C THR A 146 22.40 -4.42 -2.59
N SER A 147 21.55 -5.45 -2.52
CA SER A 147 21.49 -6.53 -3.50
C SER A 147 20.74 -6.09 -4.77
N SER A 148 21.43 -6.02 -5.91
CA SER A 148 20.79 -5.73 -7.20
C SER A 148 19.73 -6.75 -7.58
N TYR A 149 19.91 -8.02 -7.19
CA TYR A 149 18.91 -9.07 -7.37
C TYR A 149 17.62 -8.72 -6.62
N THR A 150 17.75 -8.30 -5.35
CA THR A 150 16.60 -7.91 -4.51
C THR A 150 15.84 -6.74 -5.12
N LYS A 151 16.54 -5.70 -5.56
CA LYS A 151 15.91 -4.52 -6.19
C LYS A 151 15.11 -4.89 -7.45
N GLU A 152 15.73 -5.64 -8.36
CA GLU A 152 15.08 -6.05 -9.61
C GLU A 152 13.89 -6.99 -9.35
N PHE A 153 14.02 -7.87 -8.36
CA PHE A 153 12.95 -8.79 -7.99
C PHE A 153 11.74 -8.04 -7.45
N VAL A 154 11.94 -7.16 -6.46
CA VAL A 154 10.87 -6.34 -5.86
C VAL A 154 10.20 -5.48 -6.92
N LYS A 155 10.99 -4.76 -7.74
CA LYS A 155 10.48 -3.94 -8.84
C LYS A 155 9.57 -4.74 -9.77
N GLY A 156 10.00 -5.93 -10.17
CA GLY A 156 9.23 -6.78 -11.06
C GLY A 156 7.91 -7.27 -10.44
N VAL A 157 7.92 -7.70 -9.18
CA VAL A 157 6.71 -8.14 -8.47
C VAL A 157 5.73 -6.98 -8.29
N VAL A 158 6.20 -5.83 -7.80
CA VAL A 158 5.36 -4.65 -7.60
C VAL A 158 4.77 -4.16 -8.92
N SER A 159 5.55 -4.16 -10.00
CA SER A 159 5.07 -3.80 -11.34
C SER A 159 3.98 -4.75 -11.84
N GLU A 160 4.13 -6.05 -11.62
CA GLU A 160 3.13 -7.04 -12.00
C GLU A 160 1.83 -6.85 -11.21
N ILE A 161 1.92 -6.57 -9.91
CA ILE A 161 0.75 -6.28 -9.07
C ILE A 161 0.08 -4.97 -9.52
N ALA A 162 0.86 -3.92 -9.80
CA ALA A 162 0.35 -2.67 -10.35
C ALA A 162 -0.47 -2.89 -11.63
N ASP A 163 0.04 -3.71 -12.55
CA ASP A 163 -0.63 -4.05 -13.80
C ASP A 163 -1.91 -4.88 -13.58
N ILE A 164 -1.95 -5.75 -12.56
CA ILE A 164 -3.16 -6.51 -12.20
C ILE A 164 -4.26 -5.58 -11.68
N PHE A 165 -3.92 -4.61 -10.83
CA PHE A 165 -4.89 -3.70 -10.21
C PHE A 165 -5.34 -2.58 -11.16
N TYR A 166 -4.42 -2.00 -11.92
CA TYR A 166 -4.66 -0.79 -12.72
C TYR A 166 -4.64 -1.02 -14.23
N GLY A 167 -4.36 -2.24 -14.67
CA GLY A 167 -4.23 -2.59 -16.08
C GLY A 167 -2.92 -2.12 -16.69
N ASP A 168 -2.53 -2.83 -17.77
CA ASP A 168 -1.30 -2.58 -18.53
C ASP A 168 -1.19 -1.10 -18.94
N ARG A 169 -0.15 -0.45 -18.43
CA ARG A 169 0.18 0.96 -18.71
C ARG A 169 0.31 1.22 -20.22
N ARG A 170 0.75 0.24 -21.02
CA ARG A 170 0.91 0.38 -22.47
C ARG A 170 -0.42 0.37 -23.23
N ARG A 171 -1.48 -0.18 -22.62
CA ARG A 171 -2.76 -0.37 -23.30
C ARG A 171 -3.77 0.74 -23.04
N ARG A 172 -3.54 1.68 -22.10
CA ARG A 172 -4.34 2.90 -21.78
C ARG A 172 -5.87 2.76 -21.66
N GLU A 173 -6.46 1.60 -21.92
CA GLU A 173 -7.89 1.43 -22.18
C GLU A 173 -8.71 1.05 -20.94
N THR A 174 -8.06 0.67 -19.82
CA THR A 174 -8.76 -0.05 -18.73
C THR A 174 -8.94 0.70 -17.42
N TYR A 175 -8.17 1.77 -17.14
CA TYR A 175 -8.26 2.50 -15.87
C TYR A 175 -7.94 3.99 -16.07
N ASN A 176 -8.96 4.85 -15.88
CA ASN A 176 -8.86 6.30 -16.00
C ASN A 176 -8.69 7.01 -14.65
N GLY A 177 -8.42 6.24 -13.58
CA GLY A 177 -8.23 6.78 -12.23
C GLY A 177 -6.76 6.98 -11.86
N GLU A 178 -6.54 7.66 -10.75
CA GLU A 178 -5.25 7.74 -10.06
C GLU A 178 -4.82 6.33 -9.60
N ARG A 179 -3.62 5.90 -9.98
CA ARG A 179 -3.04 4.62 -9.52
C ARG A 179 -2.25 4.88 -8.24
N VAL A 180 -2.43 4.08 -7.20
CA VAL A 180 -1.76 4.28 -5.92
C VAL A 180 -1.23 2.94 -5.43
N ILE A 181 0.03 2.86 -5.00
CA ILE A 181 0.55 1.67 -4.33
C ILE A 181 1.05 2.07 -2.96
N HIS A 182 0.71 1.26 -1.96
CA HIS A 182 1.34 1.31 -0.66
C HIS A 182 2.53 0.34 -0.66
N LEU A 183 3.72 0.83 -0.32
CA LEU A 183 4.94 0.01 -0.26
C LEU A 183 5.32 -0.39 1.16
N GLY A 184 4.45 -0.10 2.14
CA GLY A 184 4.66 -0.42 3.54
C GLY A 184 5.82 0.39 4.13
N GLY A 185 6.88 -0.31 4.53
CA GLY A 185 8.11 0.32 5.04
C GLY A 185 8.02 0.71 6.51
N ASP A 186 7.23 -0.02 7.28
CA ASP A 186 7.05 0.09 8.72
C ASP A 186 7.98 -0.84 9.51
N GLU A 187 7.90 -0.69 10.84
CA GLU A 187 8.59 -1.51 11.85
C GLU A 187 10.10 -1.54 11.65
N THR A 188 10.70 -0.36 11.44
CA THR A 188 12.12 -0.18 11.10
C THR A 188 13.07 -0.61 12.23
N TRP A 189 13.30 -1.91 12.34
CA TRP A 189 14.20 -2.52 13.32
C TRP A 189 15.65 -2.53 12.83
N ASP A 190 16.55 -3.13 13.59
CA ASP A 190 17.98 -3.17 13.29
C ASP A 190 18.34 -4.24 12.24
N ALA A 191 17.40 -4.52 11.33
CA ALA A 191 17.50 -5.51 10.28
C ALA A 191 18.69 -5.27 9.32
N TRP A 192 19.07 -4.01 9.13
CA TRP A 192 20.21 -3.61 8.32
C TRP A 192 21.48 -3.33 9.12
N ASP A 193 21.46 -3.50 10.44
CA ASP A 193 22.63 -3.31 11.30
C ASP A 193 23.52 -4.56 11.36
N THR A 194 24.01 -4.98 10.18
CA THR A 194 24.91 -6.14 10.07
C THR A 194 26.36 -5.70 9.83
N PRO A 195 27.38 -6.49 10.22
CA PRO A 195 28.78 -6.15 9.95
C PRO A 195 29.06 -5.86 8.46
N TYR A 196 28.41 -6.60 7.56
CA TYR A 196 28.55 -6.40 6.13
C TYR A 196 27.95 -5.07 5.68
N LEU A 197 26.68 -4.80 6.03
CA LEU A 197 26.00 -3.58 5.61
C LEU A 197 26.61 -2.32 6.23
N ARG A 198 27.13 -2.40 7.47
CA ARG A 198 27.93 -1.31 8.07
C ARG A 198 29.25 -1.04 7.34
N ASN A 199 29.91 -2.06 6.80
CA ASN A 199 31.10 -1.86 5.98
C ASN A 199 30.73 -1.32 4.60
N TRP A 200 29.65 -1.83 4.01
CA TRP A 200 29.14 -1.36 2.72
C TRP A 200 28.84 0.14 2.74
N THR A 201 28.17 0.64 3.79
CA THR A 201 27.87 2.08 3.93
C THR A 201 29.15 2.92 4.01
N ARG A 202 30.13 2.51 4.83
CA ARG A 202 31.43 3.18 4.94
C ARG A 202 32.17 3.28 3.61
N ASP A 203 32.15 2.23 2.82
CA ASP A 203 32.86 2.16 1.53
C ASP A 203 32.15 2.99 0.43
N HIS A 204 30.84 3.24 0.57
CA HIS A 204 30.04 4.01 -0.41
C HIS A 204 29.87 5.50 -0.03
N GLY A 205 30.64 5.98 0.95
CA GLY A 205 31.05 7.39 1.09
C GLY A 205 30.01 8.40 1.55
N CYS A 206 28.74 8.26 1.19
CA CYS A 206 27.64 9.15 1.64
C CYS A 206 26.76 8.54 2.73
N TYR A 207 27.06 7.31 3.17
CA TYR A 207 26.26 6.54 4.10
C TYR A 207 27.10 6.16 5.33
N HIS A 208 26.67 6.55 6.53
CA HIS A 208 27.40 6.43 7.79
C HIS A 208 26.63 5.70 8.89
N ASN A 209 25.32 5.50 8.78
CA ASN A 209 24.46 4.85 9.77
C ASN A 209 23.24 4.13 9.15
N LYS A 210 22.33 3.61 9.98
CA LYS A 210 21.09 2.91 9.57
C LYS A 210 20.17 3.79 8.71
N THR A 211 20.02 5.07 9.04
CA THR A 211 19.20 6.04 8.28
C THR A 211 19.67 6.17 6.83
N ASP A 212 20.96 5.98 6.59
CA ASP A 212 21.54 6.11 5.26
C ASP A 212 21.16 4.95 4.32
N LEU A 213 20.93 3.74 4.85
CA LEU A 213 20.38 2.63 4.07
C LEU A 213 18.88 2.79 3.80
N VAL A 214 18.15 3.49 4.68
CA VAL A 214 16.76 3.92 4.41
C VAL A 214 16.75 4.91 3.25
N ASP A 215 17.61 5.93 3.28
CA ASP A 215 17.74 6.88 2.18
C ASP A 215 18.10 6.17 0.88
N TYR A 216 19.04 5.21 0.91
CA TYR A 216 19.40 4.40 -0.25
C TYR A 216 18.23 3.57 -0.80
N TRP A 217 17.46 2.92 0.08
CA TRP A 217 16.28 2.15 -0.33
C TRP A 217 15.23 3.04 -0.99
N LEU A 218 14.97 4.22 -0.42
CA LEU A 218 14.04 5.19 -1.01
C LEU A 218 14.52 5.65 -2.38
N THR A 219 15.79 6.03 -2.54
CA THR A 219 16.30 6.59 -3.80
C THR A 219 16.55 5.57 -4.89
N GLU A 220 16.87 4.34 -4.55
CA GLU A 220 17.28 3.33 -5.53
C GLU A 220 16.22 2.27 -5.80
N VAL A 221 15.32 2.02 -4.85
CA VAL A 221 14.29 0.98 -4.99
C VAL A 221 12.93 1.62 -5.14
N VAL A 222 12.51 2.44 -4.18
CA VAL A 222 11.19 3.08 -4.24
C VAL A 222 11.10 4.00 -5.47
N ALA A 223 12.12 4.81 -5.74
CA ALA A 223 12.14 5.65 -6.92
C ALA A 223 12.14 4.88 -8.26
N ASP A 224 12.82 3.72 -8.33
CA ASP A 224 12.86 2.90 -9.55
C ASP A 224 11.52 2.14 -9.74
N ILE A 225 10.90 1.67 -8.66
CA ILE A 225 9.51 1.18 -8.67
C ILE A 225 8.59 2.28 -9.19
N ALA A 226 8.74 3.49 -8.65
CA ALA A 226 7.93 4.63 -9.01
C ALA A 226 8.05 4.93 -10.53
N GLU A 227 9.27 4.96 -11.05
CA GLU A 227 9.53 5.17 -12.48
C GLU A 227 8.99 4.03 -13.38
N SER A 228 9.27 2.78 -13.02
CA SER A 228 8.91 1.59 -13.80
C SER A 228 7.40 1.36 -13.88
N THR A 229 6.69 1.54 -12.78
CA THR A 229 5.22 1.47 -12.72
C THR A 229 4.54 2.67 -13.38
N GLY A 230 5.27 3.76 -13.64
CA GLY A 230 4.72 5.02 -14.13
C GLY A 230 4.11 5.91 -13.06
N MET A 231 4.43 5.61 -11.81
CA MET A 231 4.27 6.43 -10.61
C MET A 231 5.39 7.46 -10.55
N THR A 232 5.42 8.41 -11.47
CA THR A 232 6.33 9.56 -11.31
C THR A 232 5.75 10.53 -10.30
N SER A 233 6.48 10.78 -9.20
CA SER A 233 6.16 11.91 -8.32
C SER A 233 6.28 13.22 -9.11
N SER A 234 5.40 14.17 -8.81
CA SER A 234 5.37 15.51 -9.42
C SER A 234 6.68 16.29 -9.26
N LEU A 235 7.63 15.79 -8.46
CA LEU A 235 8.90 16.43 -8.10
C LEU A 235 10.04 16.21 -9.12
N ARG A 236 9.94 15.25 -10.04
CA ARG A 236 10.99 15.00 -11.06
C ARG A 236 10.83 15.78 -12.36
N LEU A 237 9.74 16.52 -12.53
CA LEU A 237 9.48 17.32 -13.75
C LEU A 237 9.45 18.82 -13.42
N SER A 238 10.61 19.46 -13.52
CA SER A 238 10.74 20.91 -13.68
C SER A 238 10.32 21.38 -15.09
N VAL A 239 9.30 20.76 -15.68
CA VAL A 239 8.82 21.10 -17.02
C VAL A 239 7.30 21.10 -17.02
N ASP A 240 6.74 22.26 -17.36
CA ASP A 240 5.34 22.69 -17.37
C ASP A 240 4.33 21.82 -18.15
N TYR A 241 4.20 20.53 -17.83
CA TYR A 241 3.12 19.69 -18.34
C TYR A 241 2.59 18.76 -17.25
N ASP A 242 1.67 19.29 -16.44
CA ASP A 242 0.79 18.50 -15.58
C ASP A 242 -0.23 17.76 -16.47
N PHE A 243 0.07 16.48 -16.75
CA PHE A 243 -0.92 15.55 -17.28
C PHE A 243 -1.53 14.72 -16.14
N GLY A 244 -2.22 15.35 -15.18
CA GLY A 244 -3.51 14.94 -14.58
C GLY A 244 -3.85 13.46 -14.29
N LEU A 245 -2.88 12.54 -14.26
CA LEU A 245 -3.01 11.08 -14.06
C LEU A 245 -1.77 10.54 -13.33
N GLY A 246 -1.17 11.36 -12.45
CA GLY A 246 0.01 11.00 -11.67
C GLY A 246 -0.30 9.83 -10.74
N SER A 247 0.51 8.78 -10.83
CA SER A 247 0.37 7.63 -9.93
C SER A 247 1.20 7.87 -8.67
N LYS A 248 0.69 7.46 -7.50
CA LYS A 248 1.21 7.85 -6.17
C LYS A 248 1.81 6.68 -5.40
N ILE A 249 2.91 6.94 -4.70
CA ILE A 249 3.48 6.03 -3.70
C ILE A 249 3.07 6.46 -2.30
N THR A 250 2.57 5.50 -1.52
CA THR A 250 2.30 5.64 -0.10
C THR A 250 3.25 4.76 0.70
N LEU A 251 3.73 5.26 1.85
CA LEU A 251 4.47 4.48 2.84
C LEU A 251 3.89 4.73 4.23
N TRP A 252 4.14 3.81 5.14
CA TRP A 252 4.02 4.07 6.58
C TRP A 252 5.06 5.10 7.03
N ASN A 253 4.84 5.71 8.18
CA ASN A 253 5.60 6.87 8.63
C ASN A 253 6.94 6.53 9.34
N ASP A 254 7.35 5.27 9.40
CA ASP A 254 8.55 4.85 10.13
C ASP A 254 9.83 5.38 9.47
N PHE A 255 9.95 5.25 8.14
CA PHE A 255 11.07 5.86 7.42
C PHE A 255 11.11 7.39 7.52
N LEU A 256 9.95 8.04 7.67
CA LEU A 256 9.88 9.48 7.95
C LEU A 256 10.46 9.79 9.35
N ASN A 257 10.20 8.94 10.33
CA ASN A 257 10.65 9.10 11.71
C ASN A 257 12.13 8.80 11.91
N ASP A 258 12.69 7.87 11.12
CA ASP A 258 14.12 7.55 11.10
C ASP A 258 15.02 8.66 10.54
N SER A 259 14.46 9.85 10.29
CA SER A 259 15.17 11.04 9.82
C SER A 259 15.79 10.89 8.43
N ALA A 260 15.18 10.04 7.60
CA ALA A 260 15.50 9.93 6.19
C ALA A 260 15.36 11.30 5.51
N LYS A 261 16.32 11.63 4.65
CA LYS A 261 16.39 12.91 3.92
C LYS A 261 15.81 12.79 2.52
N ALA A 262 15.79 11.58 1.95
CA ALA A 262 15.39 11.33 0.57
C ALA A 262 13.90 10.98 0.42
N LEU A 263 13.01 11.80 0.96
CA LEU A 263 11.57 11.54 1.03
C LEU A 263 10.80 11.81 -0.28
N TRP A 264 11.45 12.38 -1.29
CA TRP A 264 10.85 12.84 -2.56
C TRP A 264 10.15 11.76 -3.44
N PRO A 265 10.46 10.46 -3.34
CA PRO A 265 9.72 9.43 -4.08
C PRO A 265 8.34 9.14 -3.49
N VAL A 266 7.99 9.72 -2.34
CA VAL A 266 6.82 9.35 -1.54
C VAL A 266 5.79 10.49 -1.57
N ASP A 267 4.62 10.19 -2.12
CA ASP A 267 3.53 11.15 -2.27
C ASP A 267 2.64 11.21 -1.03
N THR A 268 2.51 10.11 -0.29
CA THR A 268 1.63 10.05 0.89
C THR A 268 2.31 9.29 2.03
N TRP A 269 2.23 9.84 3.24
CA TRP A 269 2.72 9.21 4.47
C TRP A 269 1.52 8.81 5.34
N GLN A 270 1.42 7.53 5.68
CA GLN A 270 0.35 7.00 6.54
C GLN A 270 0.86 6.79 7.97
N VAL A 271 0.14 7.34 8.95
CA VAL A 271 0.59 7.45 10.34
C VAL A 271 -0.17 6.49 11.24
N TRP A 272 0.55 5.61 11.94
CA TRP A 272 -0.05 4.45 12.60
C TRP A 272 0.30 4.16 14.07
N LEU A 273 1.51 4.45 14.59
CA LEU A 273 1.84 4.22 16.02
C LEU A 273 2.05 5.48 16.87
N TYR A 274 2.06 6.66 16.27
CA TYR A 274 2.68 7.84 16.89
C TYR A 274 1.68 8.86 17.40
N ASN A 275 1.99 9.47 18.55
CA ASN A 275 1.21 10.54 19.18
C ASN A 275 0.64 11.51 18.12
N PRO A 276 -0.69 11.75 18.07
CA PRO A 276 -1.27 12.65 17.10
C PRO A 276 -0.65 14.05 17.13
N ALA A 277 -0.19 14.51 18.30
CA ALA A 277 0.52 15.78 18.44
C ALA A 277 1.88 15.78 17.72
N GLU A 278 2.69 14.74 17.90
CA GLU A 278 3.97 14.59 17.18
C GLU A 278 3.76 14.46 15.67
N THR A 279 2.65 13.84 15.26
CA THR A 279 2.30 13.70 13.85
C THR A 279 1.89 15.04 13.22
N VAL A 280 1.12 15.85 13.97
CA VAL A 280 0.80 17.23 13.56
C VAL A 280 2.07 18.07 13.51
N GLU A 281 2.95 17.97 14.51
CA GLU A 281 4.26 18.63 14.49
C GLU A 281 5.12 18.17 13.31
N LEU A 282 5.13 16.88 12.96
CA LEU A 282 5.83 16.35 11.78
C LEU A 282 5.28 16.95 10.49
N ALA A 283 3.96 17.00 10.34
CA ALA A 283 3.31 17.63 9.18
C ALA A 283 3.58 19.15 9.10
N GLU A 284 3.62 19.83 10.24
CA GLU A 284 3.86 21.29 10.34
C GLU A 284 5.34 21.67 10.28
N SER A 285 6.26 20.75 10.62
CA SER A 285 7.70 20.99 10.69
C SER A 285 8.36 21.31 9.33
N GLY A 286 7.63 21.12 8.23
CA GLY A 286 8.18 21.27 6.88
C GLY A 286 9.14 20.15 6.47
N ARG A 287 9.24 19.06 7.24
CA ARG A 287 10.03 17.87 6.89
C ARG A 287 9.46 17.10 5.70
N LEU A 288 8.15 17.18 5.47
CA LEU A 288 7.52 16.56 4.32
C LEU A 288 7.81 17.34 3.03
N PRO A 289 8.15 16.65 1.91
CA PRO A 289 8.25 17.31 0.62
C PRO A 289 6.98 18.09 0.29
N LYS A 290 7.14 19.27 -0.33
CA LYS A 290 6.00 20.11 -0.73
C LYS A 290 5.11 19.33 -1.71
N GLY A 291 3.84 19.14 -1.34
CA GLY A 291 2.87 18.38 -2.14
C GLY A 291 2.60 16.97 -1.62
N SER A 292 3.35 16.47 -0.63
CA SER A 292 3.03 15.22 0.05
C SER A 292 1.74 15.35 0.87
N SER A 293 0.97 14.25 0.95
CA SER A 293 -0.24 14.13 1.75
C SER A 293 0.01 13.28 3.01
N VAL A 294 -0.82 13.44 4.03
CA VAL A 294 -0.76 12.64 5.26
C VAL A 294 -2.09 11.92 5.48
N LEU A 295 -2.03 10.63 5.81
CA LEU A 295 -3.18 9.81 6.21
C LEU A 295 -3.01 9.39 7.68
N PHE A 296 -4.11 9.36 8.43
CA PHE A 296 -4.10 9.00 9.85
C PHE A 296 -4.87 7.69 10.07
N SER A 297 -4.24 6.70 10.70
CA SER A 297 -4.87 5.43 11.10
C SER A 297 -4.66 5.05 12.56
N GLN A 298 -3.76 5.73 13.29
CA GLN A 298 -3.34 5.38 14.66
C GLN A 298 -4.48 5.13 15.66
N ALA A 299 -5.55 5.92 15.63
CA ALA A 299 -6.66 5.78 16.58
C ALA A 299 -7.70 4.72 16.18
N PHE A 300 -7.50 4.02 15.06
CA PHE A 300 -8.49 3.15 14.43
C PHE A 300 -8.00 1.72 14.20
N TYR A 301 -7.14 1.22 15.09
CA TYR A 301 -6.72 -0.18 15.17
C TYR A 301 -7.86 -1.06 15.71
N LEU A 302 -8.75 -1.49 14.81
CA LEU A 302 -9.91 -2.31 15.16
C LEU A 302 -9.54 -3.74 15.58
N ASP A 303 -8.36 -4.21 15.19
CA ASP A 303 -7.75 -5.47 15.60
C ASP A 303 -7.26 -5.45 17.06
N ALA A 304 -6.95 -4.27 17.61
CA ALA A 304 -6.59 -4.11 19.03
C ALA A 304 -7.79 -4.23 19.99
N LEU A 305 -9.02 -4.30 19.46
CA LEU A 305 -10.20 -4.55 20.25
C LEU A 305 -10.16 -5.99 20.79
N GLN A 306 -9.93 -6.13 22.10
CA GLN A 306 -10.21 -7.38 22.80
C GLN A 306 -11.74 -7.57 22.80
N MET A 307 -12.24 -8.42 21.90
CA MET A 307 -13.63 -8.87 21.93
C MET A 307 -13.82 -10.05 22.88
#